data_AF-A0A5A8DHP7-F1
#
_entry.id   AF-A0A5A8DHP7-F1
#
_cell.length_a   1.000
_cell.length_b   1.000
_cell.length_c   1.000
_cell.angle_alpha   90.00
_cell.angle_beta   90.00
_cell.angle_gamma   90.00
#
_symmetry.space_group_name_H-M   'P 1'
#
loop_
_entity.id
_entity.type
_entity.pdbx_description
1 polymer ?
#
loop_
_entity_poly.entity_id
_entity_poly.type
_entity_poly.pdbx_seq_one_letter_code
_entity_poly.pdbx_strand_id
1 'polypeptide(L)'
;MVNEMAAPDLLPYKADLVWKTRSLLKEQEEGLARQATQSVELAAVSTIYLLEADRVRYVLANYLRTRLHKIRCQVYGLVGMQPRARRELLSREEETFVQRLFVALGDHLTDEVLAQVPEKYSAGIEKSMESQPSHQQMVFVEAITDDIGDVTVPGAADGSEAQTVSMQAGSTFVLPFSIARPLVATDKLVLMCDTRQVQ
;
A
#
# COMPACT_ATOMS: atom_id res chain seq x y z
N MET A 1 4.29 1.55 -7.01
CA MET A 1 4.96 1.34 -5.71
C MET A 1 4.92 2.57 -4.84
N VAL A 2 5.33 3.75 -5.33
CA VAL A 2 5.21 5.03 -4.61
C VAL A 2 3.79 5.26 -4.10
N ASN A 3 2.78 4.89 -4.89
CA ASN A 3 1.37 4.95 -4.49
C ASN A 3 1.07 4.20 -3.18
N GLU A 4 1.64 3.02 -2.97
CA GLU A 4 1.39 2.26 -1.74
C GLU A 4 2.06 2.92 -0.54
N MET A 5 3.20 3.60 -0.73
CA MET A 5 3.85 4.33 0.37
C MET A 5 3.12 5.61 0.75
N ALA A 6 2.61 6.33 -0.25
CA ALA A 6 1.96 7.62 -0.05
C ALA A 6 0.45 7.52 0.26
N ALA A 7 -0.18 6.38 -0.02
CA ALA A 7 -1.60 6.18 0.28
C ALA A 7 -1.84 5.97 1.79
N PRO A 8 -2.85 6.62 2.40
CA PRO A 8 -3.21 6.41 3.80
C PRO A 8 -3.95 5.07 4.04
N ASP A 9 -4.57 4.53 2.99
CA ASP A 9 -5.27 3.24 3.01
C ASP A 9 -4.51 2.20 2.17
N LEU A 10 -4.83 0.92 2.38
CA LEU A 10 -4.31 -0.19 1.58
C LEU A 10 -4.90 -0.14 0.16
N LEU A 11 -4.02 -0.17 -0.85
CA LEU A 11 -4.44 -0.23 -2.25
C LEU A 11 -4.67 -1.69 -2.71
N PRO A 12 -5.31 -1.91 -3.88
CA PRO A 12 -5.45 -3.25 -4.44
C PRO A 12 -4.10 -3.95 -4.68
N TYR A 13 -4.01 -5.23 -4.33
CA TYR A 13 -2.78 -6.00 -4.51
C TYR A 13 -2.48 -6.22 -6.01
N LYS A 14 -1.35 -5.69 -6.48
CA LYS A 14 -0.89 -5.88 -7.88
C LYS A 14 -0.29 -7.29 -8.10
N ALA A 15 -1.13 -8.32 -8.09
CA ALA A 15 -0.73 -9.73 -8.15
C ALA A 15 0.14 -10.08 -9.35
N ASP A 16 -0.29 -9.70 -10.55
CA ASP A 16 0.42 -10.01 -11.81
C ASP A 16 1.80 -9.35 -11.84
N LEU A 17 1.89 -8.11 -11.36
CA LEU A 17 3.15 -7.38 -11.32
C LEU A 17 4.13 -8.04 -10.34
N VAL A 18 3.68 -8.36 -9.13
CA VAL A 18 4.53 -9.02 -8.12
C VAL A 18 4.99 -10.39 -8.61
N TRP A 19 4.09 -11.18 -9.18
CA TRP A 19 4.42 -12.49 -9.73
C TRP A 19 5.45 -12.37 -10.85
N LYS A 20 5.21 -11.49 -11.83
CA LYS A 20 6.12 -11.26 -12.96
C LYS A 20 7.50 -10.79 -12.49
N THR A 21 7.56 -9.82 -11.58
CA THR A 21 8.84 -9.31 -11.05
C THR A 21 9.61 -10.40 -10.31
N ARG A 22 8.94 -11.23 -9.50
CA ARG A 22 9.58 -12.37 -8.82
C ARG A 22 10.13 -13.40 -9.80
N SER A 23 9.35 -13.76 -10.82
CA SER A 23 9.77 -14.71 -11.85
C SER A 23 10.97 -14.22 -12.63
N LEU A 24 10.96 -12.95 -13.06
CA LEU A 24 12.07 -12.34 -13.80
C LEU A 24 13.35 -12.24 -12.95
N LEU A 25 13.23 -11.85 -11.67
CA LEU A 25 14.36 -11.81 -10.75
C LEU A 25 15.01 -13.20 -10.62
N LYS A 26 14.19 -14.23 -10.41
CA LYS A 26 14.67 -15.61 -10.26
C LYS A 26 15.40 -16.09 -11.52
N GLU A 27 14.80 -15.88 -12.70
CA GLU A 27 15.41 -16.26 -13.97
C GLU A 27 16.75 -15.55 -14.20
N GLN A 28 16.82 -14.25 -13.91
CA GLN A 28 18.03 -13.46 -14.04
C GLN A 28 19.12 -13.95 -13.08
N GLU A 29 18.80 -14.18 -11.80
CA GLU A 29 19.76 -14.69 -10.81
C GLU A 29 20.32 -16.05 -11.19
N GLU A 30 19.47 -16.97 -11.66
CA GLU A 30 19.90 -18.29 -12.15
C GLU A 30 20.79 -18.21 -13.40
N GLY A 31 20.52 -17.24 -14.29
CA GLY A 31 21.33 -16.97 -15.47
C GLY A 31 22.72 -16.43 -15.13
N LEU A 32 22.78 -15.44 -14.22
CA LEU A 32 24.02 -14.81 -13.78
C LEU A 32 24.94 -15.78 -13.04
N ALA A 33 24.37 -16.66 -12.21
CA ALA A 33 25.12 -17.70 -11.51
C ALA A 33 25.89 -18.63 -12.47
N ARG A 34 25.36 -18.86 -13.69
CA ARG A 34 26.00 -19.70 -14.71
C ARG A 34 27.08 -18.95 -15.51
N GLN A 35 26.98 -17.62 -15.63
CA GLN A 35 27.90 -16.80 -16.43
C GLN A 35 29.13 -16.33 -15.64
N ALA A 36 29.00 -16.13 -14.33
CA ALA A 36 30.08 -15.62 -13.48
C ALA A 36 31.33 -16.52 -13.43
N THR A 37 31.22 -17.79 -13.83
CA THR A 37 32.33 -18.76 -13.86
C THR A 37 33.13 -18.78 -15.17
N GLN A 38 32.76 -17.99 -16.17
CA GLN A 38 33.29 -18.13 -17.54
C GLN A 38 34.47 -17.20 -17.87
N SER A 39 34.50 -15.96 -17.38
CA SER A 39 35.65 -15.04 -17.56
C SER A 39 35.61 -13.85 -16.58
N VAL A 40 36.74 -13.14 -16.42
CA VAL A 40 36.85 -11.94 -15.56
C VAL A 40 36.03 -10.78 -16.09
N GLU A 41 35.99 -10.57 -17.41
CA GLU A 41 35.18 -9.51 -18.04
C GLU A 41 33.67 -9.80 -17.88
N LEU A 42 33.28 -11.06 -18.04
CA LEU A 42 31.90 -11.50 -17.80
C LEU A 42 31.52 -11.40 -16.31
N ALA A 43 32.47 -11.58 -15.39
CA ALA A 43 32.24 -11.40 -13.96
C ALA A 43 31.95 -9.93 -13.61
N ALA A 44 32.66 -8.96 -14.21
CA ALA A 44 32.40 -7.54 -14.01
C ALA A 44 31.00 -7.14 -14.49
N VAL A 45 30.60 -7.59 -15.68
CA VAL A 45 29.24 -7.37 -16.21
C VAL A 45 28.18 -8.06 -15.34
N SER A 46 28.44 -9.29 -14.90
CA SER A 46 27.53 -10.02 -14.00
C SER A 46 27.31 -9.28 -12.68
N THR A 47 28.35 -8.62 -12.15
CA THR A 47 28.26 -7.82 -10.93
C THR A 47 27.29 -6.64 -11.10
N ILE A 48 27.32 -5.96 -12.25
CA ILE A 48 26.38 -4.87 -12.54
C ILE A 48 24.94 -5.39 -12.56
N TYR A 49 24.70 -6.53 -13.21
CA TYR A 49 23.36 -7.13 -13.23
C TYR A 49 22.88 -7.59 -11.85
N LEU A 50 23.77 -8.09 -10.99
CA LEU A 50 23.44 -8.43 -9.60
C LEU A 50 23.04 -7.18 -8.80
N LEU A 51 23.76 -6.06 -8.97
CA LEU A 51 23.40 -4.78 -8.34
C LEU A 51 22.02 -4.30 -8.78
N GLU A 52 21.67 -4.43 -10.06
CA GLU A 52 20.33 -4.06 -10.54
C GLU A 52 19.25 -5.01 -10.01
N ALA A 53 19.51 -6.33 -9.96
CA ALA A 53 18.59 -7.29 -9.35
C ALA A 53 18.34 -6.95 -7.86
N ASP A 54 19.39 -6.55 -7.13
CA ASP A 54 19.29 -6.11 -5.75
C ASP A 54 18.43 -4.86 -5.58
N ARG A 55 18.55 -3.88 -6.50
CA ARG A 55 17.69 -2.68 -6.50
C ARG A 55 16.22 -3.04 -6.72
N VAL A 56 15.93 -3.88 -7.71
CA VAL A 56 14.54 -4.33 -7.98
C VAL A 56 13.98 -5.14 -6.80
N ARG A 57 14.80 -6.00 -6.20
CA ARG A 57 14.43 -6.77 -5.00
C ARG A 57 14.15 -5.87 -3.80
N TYR A 58 14.96 -4.83 -3.59
CA TYR A 58 14.71 -3.82 -2.56
C TYR A 58 13.37 -3.12 -2.76
N VAL A 59 13.11 -2.67 -4.00
CA VAL A 59 11.85 -2.03 -4.41
C VAL A 59 10.66 -2.95 -4.11
N LEU A 60 10.70 -4.19 -4.60
CA LEU A 60 9.64 -5.18 -4.34
C LEU A 60 9.46 -5.46 -2.83
N ALA A 61 10.54 -5.64 -2.09
CA ALA A 61 10.47 -5.92 -0.67
C ALA A 61 9.92 -4.73 0.13
N ASN A 62 10.26 -3.50 -0.25
CA ASN A 62 9.72 -2.30 0.38
C ASN A 62 8.20 -2.18 0.11
N TYR A 63 7.74 -2.43 -1.12
CA TYR A 63 6.30 -2.50 -1.42
C TYR A 63 5.57 -3.48 -0.50
N LEU A 64 6.07 -4.71 -0.37
CA LEU A 64 5.45 -5.75 0.46
C LEU A 64 5.49 -5.39 1.95
N ARG A 65 6.60 -4.81 2.44
CA ARG A 65 6.71 -4.36 3.84
C ARG A 65 5.73 -3.24 4.17
N THR A 66 5.59 -2.24 3.29
CA THR A 66 4.60 -1.17 3.46
C THR A 66 3.19 -1.73 3.57
N ARG A 67 2.84 -2.70 2.72
CA ARG A 67 1.52 -3.36 2.79
C ARG A 67 1.29 -4.10 4.09
N LEU A 68 2.25 -4.93 4.51
CA LEU A 68 2.15 -5.65 5.79
C LEU A 68 2.02 -4.70 6.98
N HIS A 69 2.71 -3.57 6.94
CA HIS A 69 2.59 -2.52 7.96
C HIS A 69 1.17 -1.95 8.00
N LYS A 70 0.61 -1.55 6.85
CA LYS A 70 -0.77 -1.04 6.76
C LYS A 70 -1.80 -2.06 7.20
N ILE A 71 -1.64 -3.32 6.76
CA ILE A 71 -2.48 -4.44 7.17
C ILE A 71 -2.50 -4.54 8.70
N ARG A 72 -1.33 -4.50 9.34
CA ARG A 72 -1.21 -4.55 10.81
C ARG A 72 -1.93 -3.37 11.50
N CYS A 73 -1.91 -2.18 10.91
CA CYS A 73 -2.59 -1.00 11.45
C CYS A 73 -4.11 -1.02 11.26
N GLN A 74 -4.63 -1.87 10.37
CA GLN A 74 -6.04 -1.86 9.92
C GLN A 74 -6.71 -3.24 10.05
N VAL A 75 -6.13 -4.17 10.83
CA VAL A 75 -6.57 -5.57 10.94
C VAL A 75 -8.07 -5.68 11.26
N TYR A 76 -8.55 -4.95 12.26
CA TYR A 76 -9.95 -5.00 12.70
C TYR A 76 -10.91 -4.57 11.57
N GLY A 77 -10.60 -3.48 10.86
CA GLY A 77 -11.38 -3.04 9.70
C GLY A 77 -11.35 -4.03 8.53
N LEU A 78 -10.20 -4.68 8.28
CA LEU A 78 -10.07 -5.69 7.21
C LEU A 78 -10.88 -6.96 7.51
N VAL A 79 -10.93 -7.40 8.78
CA VAL A 79 -11.70 -8.58 9.19
C VAL A 79 -13.20 -8.33 9.07
N GLY A 80 -13.68 -7.13 9.41
CA GLY A 80 -15.09 -6.73 9.27
C GLY A 80 -15.55 -6.49 7.83
N MET A 81 -14.62 -6.33 6.87
CA MET A 81 -14.94 -6.06 5.46
C MET A 81 -15.61 -7.26 4.76
N GLN A 82 -16.46 -7.01 3.77
CA GLN A 82 -17.04 -8.10 2.96
C GLN A 82 -15.95 -8.97 2.30
N PRO A 83 -16.09 -10.31 2.28
CA PRO A 83 -15.07 -11.21 1.74
C PRO A 83 -14.71 -10.96 0.27
N ARG A 84 -15.65 -10.47 -0.54
CA ARG A 84 -15.40 -10.16 -1.96
C ARG A 84 -14.44 -8.98 -2.12
N ALA A 85 -14.75 -7.85 -1.49
CA ALA A 85 -13.89 -6.67 -1.50
C ALA A 85 -12.50 -6.97 -0.93
N ARG A 86 -12.43 -7.74 0.15
CA ARG A 86 -11.17 -8.14 0.78
C ARG A 86 -10.25 -8.94 -0.14
N ARG A 87 -10.81 -9.85 -0.96
CA ARG A 87 -10.05 -10.63 -1.95
C ARG A 87 -9.47 -9.81 -3.09
N GLU A 88 -10.07 -8.65 -3.41
CA GLU A 88 -9.54 -7.73 -4.41
C GLU A 88 -8.40 -6.87 -3.82
N LEU A 89 -8.40 -6.66 -2.51
CA LEU A 89 -7.38 -5.88 -1.81
C LEU A 89 -6.14 -6.69 -1.43
N LEU A 90 -6.30 -7.96 -1.03
CA LEU A 90 -5.25 -8.77 -0.41
C LEU A 90 -4.77 -9.92 -1.29
N SER A 91 -3.48 -10.25 -1.17
CA SER A 91 -2.97 -11.54 -1.64
C SER A 91 -3.48 -12.69 -0.77
N ARG A 92 -3.35 -13.94 -1.25
CA ARG A 92 -3.71 -15.13 -0.44
C ARG A 92 -2.87 -15.24 0.82
N GLU A 93 -1.58 -14.94 0.71
CA GLU A 93 -0.64 -14.93 1.82
C GLU A 93 -0.97 -13.79 2.80
N GLU A 94 -1.32 -12.61 2.29
CA GLU A 94 -1.76 -11.47 3.11
C GLU A 94 -3.06 -11.79 3.86
N GLU A 95 -4.03 -12.46 3.23
CA GLU A 95 -5.27 -12.92 3.89
C GLU A 95 -4.96 -13.86 5.06
N THR A 96 -4.09 -14.85 4.85
CA THR A 96 -3.68 -15.75 5.94
C THR A 96 -2.94 -15.02 7.05
N PHE A 97 -2.16 -13.98 6.71
CA PHE A 97 -1.49 -13.13 7.69
C PHE A 97 -2.50 -12.33 8.52
N VAL A 98 -3.52 -11.73 7.89
CA VAL A 98 -4.61 -11.01 8.59
C VAL A 98 -5.31 -11.91 9.60
N GLN A 99 -5.71 -13.12 9.19
CA GLN A 99 -6.42 -14.04 10.08
C GLN A 99 -5.57 -14.45 11.29
N ARG A 100 -4.29 -14.78 11.06
CA ARG A 100 -3.35 -15.13 12.14
C ARG A 100 -3.09 -13.97 13.08
N LEU A 101 -2.92 -12.76 12.52
CA LEU A 101 -2.65 -11.57 13.30
C LEU A 101 -3.86 -11.17 14.16
N PHE A 102 -5.08 -11.28 13.61
CA PHE A 102 -6.31 -11.00 14.35
C PHE A 102 -6.48 -11.93 15.55
N VAL A 103 -6.30 -13.25 15.35
CA VAL A 103 -6.36 -14.23 16.45
C VAL A 103 -5.29 -13.96 17.50
N ALA A 104 -4.03 -13.77 17.08
CA ALA A 104 -2.94 -13.52 18.01
C ALA A 104 -3.12 -12.22 18.83
N LEU A 105 -3.66 -11.17 18.21
CA LEU A 105 -3.99 -9.92 18.91
C LEU A 105 -5.16 -10.12 19.89
N GLY A 106 -6.19 -10.87 19.49
CA GLY A 106 -7.33 -11.19 20.33
C GLY A 106 -6.92 -12.02 21.56
N ASP A 107 -6.11 -13.05 21.37
CA ASP A 107 -5.61 -13.91 22.45
C ASP A 107 -4.79 -13.08 23.46
N HIS A 108 -3.83 -12.29 22.96
CA HIS A 108 -2.98 -11.45 23.80
C HIS A 108 -3.79 -10.39 24.57
N LEU A 109 -4.73 -9.72 23.91
CA LEU A 109 -5.58 -8.73 24.55
C LEU A 109 -6.51 -9.37 25.60
N THR A 110 -7.00 -10.58 25.33
CA THR A 110 -7.86 -11.34 26.24
C THR A 110 -7.10 -11.73 27.49
N ASP A 111 -5.92 -12.32 27.32
CA ASP A 111 -5.09 -12.83 28.41
C ASP A 111 -4.58 -11.71 29.32
N GLU A 112 -4.16 -10.58 28.75
CA GLU A 112 -3.54 -9.50 29.53
C GLU A 112 -4.55 -8.50 30.10
N VAL A 113 -5.61 -8.18 29.35
CA VAL A 113 -6.49 -7.05 29.68
C VAL A 113 -7.95 -7.48 29.86
N LEU A 114 -8.57 -8.12 28.87
CA LEU A 114 -10.03 -8.33 28.89
C LEU A 114 -10.47 -9.29 30.00
N ALA A 115 -9.63 -10.25 30.40
CA ALA A 115 -9.90 -11.12 31.55
C ALA A 115 -9.96 -10.35 32.90
N GLN A 116 -9.32 -9.19 32.98
CA GLN A 116 -9.26 -8.37 34.19
C GLN A 116 -10.28 -7.22 34.19
N VAL A 117 -10.88 -6.92 33.03
CA VAL A 117 -11.78 -5.78 32.83
C VAL A 117 -13.24 -6.23 32.92
N PRO A 118 -14.13 -5.48 33.61
CA PRO A 118 -15.55 -5.79 33.64
C PRO A 118 -16.18 -5.83 32.24
N GLU A 119 -17.07 -6.79 32.01
CA GLU A 119 -17.71 -7.10 30.70
C GLU A 119 -18.38 -5.88 30.02
N LYS A 120 -18.78 -4.87 30.79
CA LYS A 120 -19.35 -3.63 30.25
C LYS A 120 -18.37 -2.81 29.39
N TYR A 121 -17.07 -2.96 29.62
CA TYR A 121 -16.03 -2.22 28.92
C TYR A 121 -15.33 -3.05 27.83
N SER A 122 -15.38 -4.39 27.89
CA SER A 122 -14.72 -5.27 26.90
C SER A 122 -15.27 -5.06 25.49
N ALA A 123 -16.61 -5.03 25.34
CA ALA A 123 -17.25 -4.79 24.04
C ALA A 123 -16.96 -3.39 23.46
N GLY A 124 -16.66 -2.40 24.30
CA GLY A 124 -16.29 -1.05 23.87
C GLY A 124 -14.86 -0.96 23.33
N ILE A 125 -13.94 -1.77 23.87
CA ILE A 125 -12.53 -1.79 23.47
C ILE A 125 -12.40 -2.33 22.05
N GLU A 126 -13.04 -3.46 21.74
CA GLU A 126 -13.01 -4.06 20.39
C GLU A 126 -13.54 -3.10 19.32
N LYS A 127 -14.65 -2.42 19.61
CA LYS A 127 -15.25 -1.43 18.70
C LYS A 127 -14.38 -0.19 18.53
N SER A 128 -13.65 0.23 19.57
CA SER A 128 -12.71 1.35 19.47
C SER A 128 -11.45 1.00 18.67
N MET A 129 -11.13 -0.28 18.51
CA MET A 129 -9.96 -0.76 17.75
C MET A 129 -10.22 -0.86 16.24
N GLU A 130 -11.47 -0.63 15.79
CA GLU A 130 -11.80 -0.43 14.37
C GLU A 130 -11.28 0.94 13.89
N SER A 131 -9.95 1.09 13.82
CA SER A 131 -9.30 2.24 13.21
C SER A 131 -9.55 2.22 11.70
N GLN A 132 -10.44 3.09 11.22
CA GLN A 132 -10.60 3.32 9.79
C GLN A 132 -9.55 4.34 9.30
N PRO A 133 -8.88 4.08 8.17
CA PRO A 133 -8.02 5.09 7.55
C PRO A 133 -8.83 6.34 7.23
N SER A 134 -8.30 7.51 7.58
CA SER A 134 -8.96 8.78 7.25
C SER A 134 -8.90 9.00 5.74
N HIS A 135 -10.01 8.73 5.05
CA HIS A 135 -10.14 9.01 3.61
C HIS A 135 -10.18 10.51 3.30
N GLN A 136 -10.24 11.36 4.33
CA GLN A 136 -10.14 12.82 4.20
C GLN A 136 -8.70 13.34 4.28
N GLN A 137 -7.71 12.46 4.50
CA GLN A 137 -6.31 12.87 4.49
C GLN A 137 -5.92 13.46 3.13
N MET A 138 -5.34 14.65 3.15
CA MET A 138 -4.84 15.32 1.95
C MET A 138 -3.60 14.60 1.42
N VAL A 139 -3.57 14.34 0.12
CA VAL A 139 -2.47 13.69 -0.58
C VAL A 139 -2.00 14.53 -1.75
N PHE A 140 -0.69 14.48 -2.02
CA PHE A 140 -0.10 15.07 -3.23
C PHE A 140 -0.26 14.09 -4.38
N VAL A 141 -0.82 14.58 -5.50
CA VAL A 141 -1.03 13.79 -6.71
C VAL A 141 -0.48 14.51 -7.93
N GLU A 142 0.03 13.73 -8.88
CA GLU A 142 0.45 14.20 -10.19
C GLU A 142 -0.37 13.48 -11.27
N ALA A 143 -0.89 14.24 -12.24
CA ALA A 143 -1.57 13.69 -13.41
C ALA A 143 -0.54 13.31 -14.48
N ILE A 144 -0.45 12.02 -14.83
CA ILE A 144 0.65 11.52 -15.68
C ILE A 144 0.23 11.34 -17.14
N THR A 145 -0.87 10.65 -17.38
CA THR A 145 -1.16 10.05 -18.69
C THR A 145 -2.02 10.94 -19.58
N ASP A 146 -3.15 11.40 -19.07
CA ASP A 146 -4.17 12.13 -19.83
C ASP A 146 -4.71 13.32 -19.04
N ASP A 147 -5.29 14.29 -19.75
CA ASP A 147 -6.13 15.31 -19.13
C ASP A 147 -7.34 14.62 -18.49
N ILE A 148 -7.37 14.62 -17.15
CA ILE A 148 -8.45 13.99 -16.37
C ILE A 148 -9.72 14.84 -16.48
N GLY A 149 -9.55 16.12 -16.78
CA GLY A 149 -10.64 17.10 -16.89
C GLY A 149 -11.07 17.63 -15.53
N ASP A 150 -12.33 18.01 -15.44
CA ASP A 150 -12.90 18.66 -14.26
C ASP A 150 -13.19 17.66 -13.14
N VAL A 151 -12.38 17.71 -12.09
CA VAL A 151 -12.58 16.94 -10.86
C VAL A 151 -13.25 17.83 -9.81
N THR A 152 -14.39 17.38 -9.28
CA THR A 152 -15.10 18.10 -8.24
C THR A 152 -14.54 17.72 -6.87
N VAL A 153 -13.95 18.69 -6.19
CA VAL A 153 -13.51 18.57 -4.80
C VAL A 153 -14.65 19.05 -3.91
N PRO A 154 -15.24 18.19 -3.06
CA PRO A 154 -16.22 18.62 -2.08
C PRO A 154 -15.57 19.64 -1.15
N GLY A 155 -16.29 20.72 -0.84
CA GLY A 155 -15.81 21.69 0.14
C GLY A 155 -15.62 21.05 1.52
N ALA A 156 -14.75 21.66 2.33
CA ALA A 156 -14.55 21.25 3.71
C ALA A 156 -15.87 21.25 4.50
N ALA A 157 -15.92 20.47 5.58
CA ALA A 157 -17.09 20.32 6.45
C ALA A 157 -17.62 21.65 7.04
N ASP A 158 -16.88 22.75 6.88
CA ASP A 158 -17.22 24.11 7.29
C ASP A 158 -18.20 24.84 6.33
N GLY A 159 -18.84 24.12 5.39
CA GLY A 159 -19.82 24.70 4.46
C GLY A 159 -19.20 25.43 3.27
N SER A 160 -17.93 25.13 2.93
CA SER A 160 -17.31 25.62 1.70
C SER A 160 -17.99 25.01 0.47
N GLU A 161 -18.15 25.79 -0.60
CA GLU A 161 -18.72 25.31 -1.86
C GLU A 161 -17.81 24.26 -2.52
N ALA A 162 -18.40 23.32 -3.25
CA ALA A 162 -17.65 22.37 -4.04
C ALA A 162 -16.85 23.10 -5.13
N GLN A 163 -15.55 22.85 -5.19
CA GLN A 163 -14.66 23.44 -6.18
C GLN A 163 -14.40 22.45 -7.29
N THR A 164 -14.65 22.87 -8.53
CA THR A 164 -14.26 22.10 -9.70
C THR A 164 -12.86 22.51 -10.13
N VAL A 165 -11.95 21.54 -10.21
CA VAL A 165 -10.56 21.73 -10.59
C VAL A 165 -10.30 20.99 -11.91
N SER A 166 -9.95 21.72 -12.96
CA SER A 166 -9.50 21.14 -14.23
C SER A 166 -8.08 20.59 -14.06
N MET A 167 -7.93 19.27 -14.08
CA MET A 167 -6.65 18.59 -13.95
C MET A 167 -6.04 18.31 -15.33
N GLN A 168 -4.94 19.01 -15.63
CA GLN A 168 -4.17 18.84 -16.87
C GLN A 168 -2.99 17.86 -16.68
N ALA A 169 -2.59 17.19 -17.74
CA ALA A 169 -1.42 16.31 -17.71
C ALA A 169 -0.15 17.09 -17.28
N GLY A 170 0.66 16.48 -16.41
CA GLY A 170 1.89 17.03 -15.84
C GLY A 170 1.70 18.02 -14.69
N SER A 171 0.46 18.30 -14.27
CA SER A 171 0.19 19.20 -13.14
C SER A 171 0.03 18.46 -11.81
N THR A 172 0.48 19.10 -10.73
CA THR A 172 0.44 18.57 -9.37
C THR A 172 -0.67 19.24 -8.55
N PHE A 173 -1.42 18.44 -7.80
CA PHE A 173 -2.52 18.90 -6.96
C PHE A 173 -2.44 18.32 -5.55
N VAL A 174 -3.12 18.98 -4.63
CA VAL A 174 -3.33 18.51 -3.26
C VAL A 174 -4.82 18.32 -3.07
N LEU A 175 -5.25 17.08 -2.86
CA LEU A 175 -6.66 16.75 -2.75
C LEU A 175 -6.91 15.62 -1.74
N PRO A 176 -8.12 15.52 -1.17
CA PRO A 176 -8.49 14.42 -0.28
C PRO A 176 -8.31 13.05 -0.95
N PHE A 177 -7.75 12.09 -0.21
CA PHE A 177 -7.50 10.75 -0.74
C PHE A 177 -8.77 10.05 -1.24
N SER A 178 -9.94 10.34 -0.67
CA SER A 178 -11.24 9.82 -1.14
C SER A 178 -11.48 10.06 -2.63
N ILE A 179 -11.03 11.19 -3.16
CA ILE A 179 -11.17 11.56 -4.59
C ILE A 179 -10.02 10.97 -5.40
N ALA A 180 -8.79 10.99 -4.86
CA ALA A 180 -7.63 10.40 -5.53
C ALA A 180 -7.78 8.89 -5.74
N ARG A 181 -8.35 8.18 -4.76
CA ARG A 181 -8.39 6.71 -4.68
C ARG A 181 -8.83 6.03 -5.98
N PRO A 182 -10.01 6.33 -6.56
CA PRO A 182 -10.45 5.69 -7.80
C PRO A 182 -9.52 6.02 -8.99
N LEU A 183 -9.01 7.26 -9.05
CA LEU A 183 -8.14 7.71 -10.14
C LEU A 183 -6.75 7.05 -10.07
N VAL A 184 -6.23 6.84 -8.86
CA VAL A 184 -5.00 6.09 -8.58
C VAL A 184 -5.19 4.60 -8.91
N ALA A 185 -6.37 4.03 -8.65
CA ALA A 185 -6.68 2.64 -9.00
C ALA A 185 -6.72 2.42 -10.52
N THR A 186 -7.11 3.44 -11.29
CA THR A 186 -7.07 3.43 -12.77
C THR A 186 -5.73 3.86 -13.37
N ASP A 187 -4.68 4.02 -12.55
CA ASP A 187 -3.34 4.50 -12.96
C ASP A 187 -3.36 5.86 -13.72
N LYS A 188 -4.36 6.72 -13.47
CA LYS A 188 -4.44 8.10 -14.02
C LYS A 188 -3.67 9.12 -13.19
N LEU A 189 -3.64 8.88 -11.87
CA LEU A 189 -2.90 9.68 -10.91
C LEU A 189 -1.80 8.85 -10.26
N VAL A 190 -0.68 9.50 -9.98
CA VAL A 190 0.38 8.96 -9.11
C VAL A 190 0.46 9.79 -7.86
N LEU A 191 0.54 9.10 -6.72
CA LEU A 191 0.74 9.76 -5.43
C LEU A 191 2.22 10.06 -5.25
N MET A 192 2.50 11.25 -4.75
CA MET A 192 3.86 11.63 -4.40
C MET A 192 4.11 11.38 -2.91
N CYS A 193 5.31 10.88 -2.59
CA CYS A 193 5.74 10.75 -1.20
C CYS A 193 6.12 12.14 -0.69
N ASP A 194 5.51 12.58 0.40
CA ASP A 194 5.88 13.85 1.04
C ASP A 194 7.28 13.70 1.65
N THR A 195 8.27 14.35 1.04
CA THR A 195 9.67 14.31 1.48
C THR A 195 9.92 15.09 2.77
N ARG A 196 8.88 15.64 3.41
CA ARG A 196 8.99 16.48 4.62
C ARG A 196 8.78 15.78 5.96
N GLN A 197 8.48 14.48 6.01
CA GLN A 197 8.31 13.76 7.30
C GLN A 197 9.60 13.09 7.84
N VAL A 198 10.78 13.47 7.36
CA VAL A 198 12.09 12.95 7.85
C VAL A 198 12.96 14.06 8.47
N GLN A 199 12.35 15.00 9.19
CA GLN A 199 13.08 15.91 10.08
C GLN A 199 12.58 15.79 11.50
#